data_AF-A0A524FM25-F1
#
_entry.id   AF-A0A524FM25-F1
#
_cell.length_a   1.000
_cell.length_b   1.000
_cell.length_c   1.000
_cell.angle_alpha   90.00
_cell.angle_beta   90.00
_cell.angle_gamma   90.00
#
_symmetry.space_group_name_H-M   'P 1'
#
loop_
_entity.id
_entity.type
_entity.pdbx_description
1 polymer ?
#
loop_
_entity_poly.entity_id
_entity_poly.type
_entity_poly.pdbx_seq_one_letter_code
_entity_poly.pdbx_strand_id
1 'polypeptide(L)'
;MSQIRSLSRQSKKIERKLVTFYKTVGEMVSLNPRATEIFAYFKIYDALTQEQLKRLTGFSLGTISSTLQIFLQTDIINRQFIPGTHKNLYRIRPERVQFVYTPSTRILEDLERLDSYIVKKQVELQGLESKYPTHTQFILRRLNSLRNYVEAQRRQIGGKKRHSFFQEDTSGIIPLNEMITYPFDTQEFEENVMEI
;
A
#
# COMPACT_ATOMS: atom_id res chain seq x y z
N MET A 1 36.75 -10.00 -5.79
CA MET A 1 35.32 -10.30 -5.53
C MET A 1 35.23 -11.03 -4.20
N SER A 2 34.69 -10.38 -3.17
CA SER A 2 34.50 -11.01 -1.85
C SER A 2 33.58 -12.21 -2.01
N GLN A 3 34.11 -13.42 -1.79
CA GLN A 3 33.28 -14.58 -1.46
C GLN A 3 32.28 -14.12 -0.39
N ILE A 4 31.02 -14.53 -0.51
CA ILE A 4 30.01 -14.34 0.55
C ILE A 4 30.66 -14.93 1.80
N ARG A 5 31.19 -14.07 2.68
CA ARG A 5 31.90 -14.49 3.89
C ARG A 5 30.95 -15.43 4.59
N SER A 6 31.41 -16.65 4.87
CA SER A 6 30.65 -17.68 5.56
C SER A 6 30.13 -17.08 6.87
N LEU A 7 28.88 -16.60 6.85
CA LEU A 7 28.20 -16.09 8.03
C LEU A 7 28.17 -17.21 9.06
N SER A 8 28.47 -16.87 10.31
CA SER A 8 28.35 -17.82 11.43
C SER A 8 26.95 -18.46 11.42
N ARG A 9 26.80 -19.66 11.97
CA ARG A 9 25.47 -20.32 12.08
C ARG A 9 24.43 -19.40 12.70
N GLN A 10 24.83 -18.57 13.66
CA GLN A 10 23.98 -17.59 14.32
C GLN A 10 23.58 -16.45 13.38
N SER A 11 24.52 -15.90 12.62
CA SER A 11 24.25 -14.84 11.63
C SER A 11 23.28 -15.31 10.53
N LYS A 12 23.41 -16.56 10.05
CA LYS A 12 22.44 -17.15 9.09
C LYS A 12 21.04 -17.31 9.70
N LYS A 13 20.93 -17.60 10.99
CA LYS A 13 19.64 -17.67 11.68
C LYS A 13 18.98 -16.28 11.76
N ILE A 14 19.75 -15.24 12.01
CA ILE A 14 19.26 -13.85 12.04
C ILE A 14 18.82 -13.41 10.64
N GLU A 15 19.63 -13.68 9.62
CA GLU A 15 19.28 -13.40 8.22
C GLU A 15 17.93 -14.01 7.84
N ARG A 16 17.73 -15.30 8.12
CA ARG A 16 16.45 -15.98 7.85
C ARG A 16 15.28 -15.31 8.58
N LYS A 17 15.46 -14.91 9.85
CA LYS A 17 14.43 -14.18 10.61
C LYS A 17 14.09 -12.83 9.97
N LEU A 18 15.10 -12.10 9.47
CA LEU A 18 14.88 -10.84 8.75
C LEU A 18 14.09 -11.07 7.47
N VAL A 19 14.46 -12.08 6.68
CA VAL A 19 13.71 -12.45 5.46
C VAL A 19 12.27 -12.84 5.80
N THR A 20 12.06 -13.66 6.84
CA THR A 20 10.71 -14.01 7.32
C THR A 20 9.92 -12.76 7.70
N PHE A 21 10.52 -11.82 8.43
CA PHE A 21 9.88 -10.55 8.78
C PHE A 21 9.40 -9.79 7.52
N TYR A 22 10.27 -9.63 6.51
CA TYR A 22 9.88 -8.97 5.26
C TYR A 22 8.73 -9.71 4.56
N LYS A 23 8.76 -11.05 4.52
CA LYS A 23 7.69 -11.86 3.93
C LYS A 23 6.36 -11.67 4.65
N THR A 24 6.36 -11.68 5.98
CA THR A 24 5.16 -11.42 6.80
C THR A 24 4.60 -10.02 6.53
N VAL A 25 5.46 -8.99 6.48
CA VAL A 25 5.01 -7.62 6.13
C VAL A 25 4.46 -7.56 4.72
N GLY A 26 5.10 -8.24 3.76
CA GLY A 26 4.62 -8.32 2.38
C GLY A 26 3.27 -9.03 2.27
N GLU A 27 3.05 -10.11 3.01
CA GLU A 27 1.77 -10.83 3.06
C GLU A 27 0.65 -9.95 3.63
N MET A 28 0.93 -9.17 4.69
CA MET A 28 -0.04 -8.23 5.28
C MET A 28 -0.56 -7.19 4.29
N VAL A 29 0.24 -6.85 3.27
CA VAL A 29 -0.14 -5.91 2.20
C VAL A 29 -0.31 -6.60 0.83
N SER A 30 -0.53 -7.93 0.85
CA SER A 30 -0.83 -8.77 -0.33
C SER A 30 0.22 -8.71 -1.46
N LEU A 31 1.49 -8.51 -1.12
CA LEU A 31 2.60 -8.55 -2.07
C LEU A 31 3.00 -9.99 -2.42
N ASN A 32 3.53 -10.17 -3.62
CA ASN A 32 4.03 -11.47 -4.09
C ASN A 32 5.16 -11.99 -3.17
N PRO A 33 5.01 -13.15 -2.52
CA PRO A 33 5.99 -13.64 -1.54
C PRO A 33 7.40 -13.86 -2.12
N ARG A 34 7.51 -14.25 -3.40
CA ARG A 34 8.81 -14.45 -4.07
C ARG A 34 9.51 -13.13 -4.34
N ALA A 35 8.75 -12.13 -4.80
CA ALA A 35 9.27 -10.78 -4.99
C ALA A 35 9.74 -10.18 -3.66
N THR A 36 8.92 -10.31 -2.61
CA THR A 36 9.26 -9.84 -1.26
C THR A 36 10.53 -10.49 -0.71
N GLU A 37 10.71 -11.79 -0.93
CA GLU A 37 11.92 -12.50 -0.51
C GLU A 37 13.18 -12.03 -1.25
N ILE A 38 13.11 -11.86 -2.58
CA ILE A 38 14.21 -11.30 -3.38
C ILE A 38 14.54 -9.87 -2.91
N PHE A 39 13.52 -9.06 -2.67
CA PHE A 39 13.67 -7.70 -2.16
C PHE A 39 14.34 -7.66 -0.78
N ALA A 40 13.95 -8.57 0.13
CA ALA A 40 14.55 -8.69 1.44
C ALA A 40 16.06 -8.96 1.35
N TYR A 41 16.49 -9.84 0.46
CA TYR A 41 17.92 -10.11 0.26
C TYR A 41 18.67 -8.89 -0.30
N PHE A 42 18.07 -8.11 -1.20
CA PHE A 42 18.67 -6.85 -1.63
C PHE A 42 18.81 -5.85 -0.46
N LYS A 43 17.83 -5.77 0.44
CA LYS A 43 17.95 -4.91 1.63
C LYS A 43 19.05 -5.36 2.60
N ILE A 44 19.34 -6.66 2.67
CA ILE A 44 20.38 -7.21 3.55
C ILE A 44 21.78 -7.07 2.93
N TYR A 45 21.92 -7.32 1.63
CA TYR A 45 23.22 -7.44 0.95
C TYR A 45 23.60 -6.25 0.07
N ASP A 46 22.71 -5.27 -0.10
CA ASP A 46 22.84 -4.06 -0.93
C ASP A 46 22.95 -4.32 -2.45
N ALA A 47 23.82 -5.24 -2.87
CA ALA A 47 24.06 -5.58 -4.27
C ALA A 47 24.17 -7.08 -4.51
N LEU A 48 23.39 -7.61 -5.46
CA LEU A 48 23.37 -9.05 -5.77
C LEU A 48 23.32 -9.30 -7.28
N THR A 49 23.94 -10.39 -7.71
CA THR A 49 23.80 -10.98 -9.05
C THR A 49 22.70 -12.05 -9.05
N GLN A 50 22.20 -12.46 -10.23
CA GLN A 50 21.19 -13.53 -10.34
C GLN A 50 21.66 -14.86 -9.73
N GLU A 51 22.94 -15.21 -9.90
CA GLU A 51 23.52 -16.43 -9.32
C GLU A 51 23.65 -16.36 -7.79
N GLN A 52 23.83 -15.17 -7.22
CA GLN A 52 23.79 -15.01 -5.77
C GLN A 52 22.36 -15.15 -5.25
N LEU A 53 21.39 -14.52 -5.91
CA LEU A 53 19.97 -14.66 -5.58
C LEU A 53 19.52 -16.12 -5.64
N LYS A 54 19.91 -16.86 -6.70
CA LYS A 54 19.63 -18.30 -6.83
C LYS A 54 20.14 -19.10 -5.64
N ARG A 55 21.36 -18.82 -5.17
CA ARG A 55 21.94 -19.48 -4.00
C ARG A 55 21.26 -19.11 -2.69
N LEU A 56 20.76 -17.87 -2.57
CA LEU A 56 20.11 -17.37 -1.37
C LEU A 56 18.65 -17.83 -1.24
N THR A 57 17.90 -17.82 -2.35
CA THR A 57 16.45 -18.11 -2.36
C THR A 57 16.11 -19.53 -2.78
N GLY A 58 17.01 -20.21 -3.53
CA GLY A 58 16.71 -21.48 -4.17
C GLY A 58 15.78 -21.38 -5.40
N PHE A 59 15.39 -20.16 -5.82
CA PHE A 59 14.53 -19.99 -6.99
C PHE A 59 15.26 -20.26 -8.31
N SER A 60 14.49 -20.62 -9.34
CA SER A 60 15.04 -20.77 -10.70
C SER A 60 15.51 -19.43 -11.26
N LEU A 61 16.48 -19.46 -12.18
CA LEU A 61 16.95 -18.25 -12.86
C LEU A 61 15.83 -17.53 -13.62
N GLY A 62 14.89 -18.28 -14.21
CA GLY A 62 13.71 -17.69 -14.87
C GLY A 62 12.85 -16.89 -13.89
N THR A 63 12.58 -17.43 -12.69
CA THR A 63 11.81 -16.73 -11.64
C THR A 63 12.52 -15.47 -11.14
N ILE A 64 13.84 -15.58 -10.97
CA ILE A 64 14.66 -14.43 -10.55
C ILE A 64 14.67 -13.37 -11.65
N SER A 65 14.89 -13.76 -12.90
CA SER A 65 14.94 -12.85 -14.03
C SER A 65 13.62 -12.11 -14.23
N SER A 66 12.48 -12.81 -14.14
CA SER A 66 11.17 -12.16 -14.26
C SER A 66 10.92 -11.16 -13.14
N THR A 67 11.26 -11.52 -11.89
CA THR A 67 11.14 -10.62 -10.74
C THR A 67 12.03 -9.38 -10.87
N LEU A 68 13.29 -9.57 -11.27
CA LEU A 68 14.22 -8.45 -11.47
C LEU A 68 13.76 -7.54 -12.61
N GLN A 69 13.16 -8.09 -13.66
CA GLN A 69 12.60 -7.29 -14.75
C GLN A 69 11.47 -6.39 -14.26
N ILE A 70 10.57 -6.91 -13.42
CA ILE A 70 9.51 -6.11 -12.77
C ILE A 70 10.13 -5.00 -11.91
N PHE A 71 11.15 -5.31 -11.11
CA PHE A 71 11.83 -4.31 -10.29
C PHE A 71 12.56 -3.23 -11.09
N LEU A 72 13.10 -3.57 -12.26
CA LEU A 72 13.69 -2.59 -13.17
C LEU A 72 12.63 -1.70 -13.81
N GLN A 73 11.52 -2.29 -14.25
CA GLN A 73 10.40 -1.55 -14.86
C GLN A 73 9.73 -0.59 -13.87
N THR A 74 9.69 -0.96 -12.59
CA THR A 74 9.13 -0.14 -11.50
C THR A 74 10.17 0.76 -10.83
N ASP A 75 11.38 0.86 -11.38
CA ASP A 75 12.48 1.69 -10.90
C ASP A 75 12.94 1.39 -9.45
N ILE A 76 12.58 0.21 -8.90
CA ILE A 76 12.96 -0.24 -7.55
C ILE A 76 14.45 -0.55 -7.47
N ILE A 77 15.02 -1.08 -8.55
CA ILE A 77 16.45 -1.43 -8.65
C ILE A 77 17.13 -0.76 -9.85
N ASN A 78 18.45 -0.70 -9.81
CA ASN A 78 19.29 -0.45 -10.98
C ASN A 78 20.05 -1.72 -11.38
N ARG A 79 20.63 -1.69 -12.59
CA ARG A 79 21.44 -2.77 -13.15
C ARG A 79 22.77 -2.20 -13.62
N GLN A 80 23.87 -2.81 -13.20
CA GLN A 80 25.22 -2.48 -13.63
C GLN A 80 25.90 -3.72 -14.21
N PHE A 81 26.42 -3.60 -15.43
CA PHE A 81 27.21 -4.66 -16.05
C PHE A 81 28.57 -4.77 -15.35
N ILE A 82 29.03 -5.99 -15.08
CA ILE A 82 30.34 -6.24 -14.48
C ILE A 82 31.35 -6.46 -15.62
N PRO A 83 32.31 -5.53 -15.87
CA PRO A 83 33.25 -5.64 -16.98
C PRO A 83 34.06 -6.94 -16.95
N GLY A 84 34.33 -7.49 -18.13
CA GLY A 84 35.07 -8.76 -18.27
C GLY A 84 34.26 -10.00 -17.85
N THR A 85 32.96 -9.86 -17.62
CA THR A 85 32.07 -10.99 -17.31
C THR A 85 30.76 -10.85 -18.08
N HIS A 86 30.00 -11.94 -18.26
CA HIS A 86 28.62 -11.87 -18.77
C HIS A 86 27.58 -11.69 -17.65
N LYS A 87 27.94 -11.00 -16.55
CA LYS A 87 27.10 -10.88 -15.36
C LYS A 87 26.68 -9.44 -15.09
N ASN A 88 25.48 -9.31 -14.52
CA ASN A 88 24.92 -8.05 -14.06
C ASN A 88 24.83 -8.04 -12.53
N LEU A 89 25.18 -6.91 -11.94
CA LEU A 89 24.95 -6.58 -10.54
C LEU A 89 23.70 -5.71 -10.43
N TYR A 90 22.85 -6.01 -9.46
CA TYR A 90 21.60 -5.29 -9.22
C TYR A 90 21.63 -4.68 -7.82
N ARG A 91 21.12 -3.45 -7.67
CA ARG A 91 21.04 -2.72 -6.37
C ARG A 91 19.71 -2.01 -6.23
N ILE A 92 19.20 -1.90 -5.01
CA ILE A 92 18.02 -1.06 -4.73
C ILE A 92 18.36 0.40 -4.98
N ARG A 93 17.38 1.16 -5.50
CA ARG A 93 17.39 2.61 -5.54
C ARG A 93 16.79 3.16 -4.25
N PRO A 94 17.60 3.55 -3.25
CA PRO A 94 17.08 3.99 -1.95
C PRO A 94 16.12 5.19 -2.05
N GLU A 95 16.33 6.06 -3.04
CA GLU A 95 15.47 7.20 -3.34
C GLU A 95 14.05 6.82 -3.79
N ARG A 96 13.87 5.63 -4.38
CA ARG A 96 12.56 5.11 -4.83
C ARG A 96 11.87 4.22 -3.81
N VAL A 97 12.64 3.64 -2.89
CA VAL A 97 12.12 2.68 -1.90
C VAL A 97 12.41 3.18 -0.50
N GLN A 98 11.73 4.27 -0.15
CA GLN A 98 11.79 4.85 1.18
C GLN A 98 10.95 4.00 2.14
N PHE A 99 11.61 3.33 3.08
CA PHE A 99 10.95 2.82 4.28
C PHE A 99 10.77 4.01 5.23
N VAL A 100 9.79 4.87 4.94
CA VAL A 100 9.46 5.96 5.85
C VAL A 100 8.68 5.33 7.01
N TYR A 101 9.36 5.13 8.14
CA TYR A 101 8.64 5.04 9.40
C TYR A 101 7.94 6.39 9.57
N THR A 102 6.64 6.44 9.29
CA THR A 102 5.83 7.60 9.64
C THR A 102 5.57 7.50 11.13
N PRO A 103 6.13 8.40 11.96
CA PRO A 103 5.85 8.37 13.39
C PRO A 103 4.36 8.47 13.62
N SER A 104 3.86 7.73 14.62
CA SER A 104 2.43 7.74 14.99
C SER A 104 1.88 9.16 15.17
N THR A 105 2.71 10.10 15.65
CA THR A 105 2.35 11.52 15.78
C THR A 105 1.97 12.17 14.46
N ARG A 106 2.73 11.93 13.39
CA ARG A 106 2.45 12.49 12.05
C ARG A 106 1.20 11.88 11.44
N ILE A 107 0.97 10.57 11.64
CA ILE A 107 -0.29 9.92 11.22
C ILE A 107 -1.48 10.56 11.95
N LEU A 108 -1.36 10.82 13.25
CA LEU A 108 -2.41 11.48 14.03
C LEU A 108 -2.66 12.93 13.55
N GLU A 109 -1.62 13.69 13.21
CA GLU A 109 -1.76 15.03 12.62
C GLU A 109 -2.50 15.00 11.27
N ASP A 110 -2.20 14.04 10.40
CA ASP A 110 -2.88 13.90 9.12
C ASP A 110 -4.34 13.47 9.30
N LEU A 111 -4.62 12.59 10.27
CA LEU A 111 -5.99 12.25 10.67
C LEU A 111 -6.75 13.45 11.26
N GLU A 112 -6.09 14.38 11.95
CA GLU A 112 -6.69 15.64 12.44
C GLU A 112 -7.05 16.61 11.32
N ARG A 113 -6.16 16.73 10.33
CA ARG A 113 -6.43 17.52 9.12
C ARG A 113 -7.61 16.96 8.33
N LEU A 114 -7.68 15.64 8.20
CA LEU A 114 -8.77 14.97 7.50
C LEU A 114 -10.11 15.16 8.22
N ASP A 115 -10.16 15.01 9.55
CA ASP A 115 -11.39 15.27 10.33
C ASP A 115 -11.86 16.71 10.17
N SER A 116 -10.94 17.67 10.29
CA SER A 116 -11.22 19.09 10.11
C SER A 116 -11.79 19.40 8.71
N TYR A 117 -11.22 18.78 7.67
CA TYR A 117 -11.72 18.90 6.31
C TYR A 117 -13.13 18.32 6.17
N ILE A 118 -13.38 17.12 6.73
CA ILE A 118 -14.70 16.48 6.69
C ILE A 118 -15.75 17.38 7.36
N VAL A 119 -15.47 17.89 8.56
CA VAL A 119 -16.38 18.80 9.29
C VAL A 119 -16.69 20.04 8.47
N LYS A 120 -15.68 20.66 7.86
CA LYS A 120 -15.88 21.82 6.99
C LYS A 120 -16.82 21.50 5.83
N LYS A 121 -16.65 20.34 5.17
CA LYS A 121 -17.51 19.90 4.06
C LYS A 121 -18.92 19.56 4.49
N GLN A 122 -19.12 19.04 5.71
CA GLN A 122 -20.46 18.82 6.25
C GLN A 122 -21.24 20.13 6.41
N VAL A 123 -20.58 21.18 6.91
CA VAL A 123 -21.19 22.51 7.04
C VAL A 123 -21.52 23.12 5.68
N GLU A 124 -20.59 23.03 4.71
CA GLU A 124 -20.84 23.49 3.34
C GLU A 124 -22.05 22.76 2.71
N LEU A 125 -22.19 21.45 2.93
CA LEU A 125 -23.29 20.64 2.41
C LEU A 125 -24.64 20.97 3.05
N GLN A 126 -24.69 21.28 4.34
CA GLN A 126 -25.93 21.71 5.01
C GLN A 126 -26.52 22.96 4.35
N GLY A 127 -25.68 23.87 3.84
CA GLY A 127 -26.14 25.03 3.07
C GLY A 127 -26.82 24.69 1.73
N LEU A 128 -26.68 23.45 1.24
CA LEU A 128 -27.26 22.97 -0.02
C LEU A 128 -28.50 22.08 0.21
N GLU A 129 -28.86 21.78 1.46
CA GLU A 129 -29.91 20.82 1.80
C GLU A 129 -31.27 21.20 1.23
N SER A 130 -31.61 22.49 1.21
CA SER A 130 -32.86 22.99 0.65
C SER A 130 -32.98 22.80 -0.86
N LYS A 131 -31.84 22.76 -1.57
CA LYS A 131 -31.78 22.66 -3.04
C LYS A 131 -31.64 21.22 -3.53
N TYR A 132 -30.90 20.39 -2.80
CA TYR A 132 -30.59 19.00 -3.18
C TYR A 132 -30.65 18.04 -1.98
N PRO A 133 -31.84 17.84 -1.35
CA PRO A 133 -31.95 17.13 -0.07
C PRO A 133 -31.40 15.70 -0.12
N THR A 134 -31.80 14.91 -1.12
CA THR A 134 -31.37 13.50 -1.25
C THR A 134 -29.87 13.36 -1.48
N HIS A 135 -29.30 14.16 -2.39
CA HIS A 135 -27.87 14.11 -2.69
C HIS A 135 -27.04 14.61 -1.49
N THR A 136 -27.47 15.68 -0.85
CA THR A 136 -26.84 16.23 0.35
C THR A 136 -26.82 15.20 1.47
N GLN A 137 -27.95 14.55 1.77
CA GLN A 137 -28.03 13.51 2.79
C GLN A 137 -27.13 12.31 2.46
N PHE A 138 -27.08 11.88 1.21
CA PHE A 138 -26.19 10.80 0.78
C PHE A 138 -24.71 11.13 1.04
N ILE A 139 -24.25 12.31 0.64
CA ILE A 139 -22.85 12.71 0.84
C ILE A 139 -22.54 12.92 2.33
N LEU A 140 -23.47 13.51 3.10
CA LEU A 140 -23.32 13.65 4.55
C LEU A 140 -23.12 12.30 5.25
N ARG A 141 -23.85 11.25 4.84
CA ARG A 141 -23.65 9.89 5.34
C ARG A 141 -22.27 9.34 5.00
N ARG A 142 -21.78 9.53 3.76
CA ARG A 142 -20.43 9.12 3.38
C ARG A 142 -19.35 9.84 4.18
N LEU A 143 -19.52 11.13 4.44
CA LEU A 143 -18.62 11.91 5.29
C LEU A 143 -18.62 11.40 6.75
N ASN A 144 -19.77 11.03 7.31
CA ASN A 144 -19.86 10.41 8.64
C ASN A 144 -19.12 9.06 8.70
N SER A 145 -19.29 8.21 7.69
CA SER A 145 -18.58 6.93 7.60
C SER A 145 -17.06 7.11 7.56
N LEU A 146 -16.56 8.05 6.76
CA LEU A 146 -15.13 8.40 6.71
C LEU A 146 -14.64 8.93 8.06
N ARG A 147 -15.45 9.72 8.75
CA ARG A 147 -15.14 10.22 10.08
C ARG A 147 -15.04 9.10 11.12
N ASN A 148 -15.97 8.14 11.08
CA ASN A 148 -15.92 6.94 11.91
C ASN A 148 -14.66 6.09 11.64
N TYR A 149 -14.20 6.02 10.38
CA TYR A 149 -12.93 5.39 10.04
C TYR A 149 -11.73 6.14 10.64
N VAL A 150 -11.69 7.47 10.52
CA VAL A 150 -10.65 8.32 11.13
C VAL A 150 -10.57 8.06 12.64
N GLU A 151 -11.71 7.99 13.32
CA GLU A 151 -11.78 7.69 14.75
C GLU A 151 -11.28 6.28 15.09
N ALA A 152 -11.64 5.27 14.29
CA ALA A 152 -11.13 3.92 14.48
C ALA A 152 -9.59 3.87 14.38
N GLN A 153 -9.01 4.58 13.38
CA GLN A 153 -7.56 4.67 13.21
C GLN A 153 -6.88 5.40 14.38
N ARG A 154 -7.44 6.51 14.85
CA ARG A 154 -6.93 7.24 16.03
C ARG A 154 -6.88 6.36 17.27
N ARG A 155 -7.90 5.54 17.51
CA ARG A 155 -7.93 4.61 18.65
C ARG A 155 -6.87 3.52 18.54
N GLN A 156 -6.69 2.97 17.34
CA GLN A 156 -5.66 1.96 17.09
C GLN A 156 -4.25 2.51 17.33
N ILE A 157 -3.99 3.76 16.93
CA ILE A 157 -2.67 4.38 17.00
C ILE A 157 -2.39 5.02 18.37
N GLY A 158 -3.35 5.75 18.92
CA GLY A 158 -3.17 6.58 20.13
C GLY A 158 -3.48 5.89 21.45
N GLY A 159 -4.05 4.67 21.43
CA GLY A 159 -4.33 3.87 22.62
C GLY A 159 -5.36 4.46 23.61
N LYS A 160 -6.00 5.61 23.29
CA LYS A 160 -7.00 6.26 24.14
C LYS A 160 -8.43 5.95 23.67
N LYS A 161 -9.30 5.60 24.61
CA LYS A 161 -10.76 5.60 24.44
C LYS A 161 -11.28 7.03 24.58
N ARG A 162 -11.27 7.84 23.52
CA ARG A 162 -12.09 9.06 23.48
C ARG A 162 -12.80 9.18 22.15
N HIS A 163 -13.98 9.79 22.22
CA HIS A 163 -15.00 10.05 21.19
C HIS A 163 -15.94 8.89 20.87
N SER A 164 -17.25 9.15 21.01
CA SER A 164 -18.34 8.27 20.61
C SER A 164 -18.36 8.14 19.09
N PHE A 165 -18.68 6.95 18.57
CA PHE A 165 -19.02 6.82 17.15
C PHE A 165 -20.24 7.70 16.85
N PHE A 166 -20.27 8.31 15.67
CA PHE A 166 -21.48 8.96 15.20
C PHE A 166 -22.50 7.86 14.90
N GLN A 167 -23.59 7.81 15.67
CA GLN A 167 -24.73 6.98 15.32
C GLN A 167 -25.38 7.61 14.10
N GLU A 168 -25.37 6.87 12.99
CA GLU A 168 -26.08 7.28 11.78
C GLU A 168 -27.57 7.00 11.99
N ASP A 169 -28.40 8.04 11.91
CA ASP A 169 -29.85 7.85 11.83
C ASP A 169 -30.20 7.28 10.45
N THR A 170 -30.58 6.00 10.46
CA THR A 170 -30.94 5.23 9.27
C THR A 170 -32.45 5.21 9.01
N SER A 171 -33.26 5.90 9.82
CA SER A 171 -34.71 5.90 9.69
C SER A 171 -35.21 6.52 8.38
N GLY A 172 -34.45 7.44 7.79
CA GLY A 172 -34.67 8.00 6.46
C GLY A 172 -33.94 7.26 5.33
N ILE A 173 -33.55 5.99 5.53
CA ILE A 173 -33.01 5.17 4.44
C ILE A 173 -34.17 4.74 3.55
N ILE A 174 -34.19 5.32 2.35
CA ILE A 174 -34.87 4.72 1.20
C ILE A 174 -34.27 3.30 1.05
N PRO A 175 -35.05 2.21 1.14
CA PRO A 175 -34.52 0.85 1.11
C PRO A 175 -33.72 0.59 -0.18
N LEU A 176 -32.81 -0.39 -0.17
CA LEU A 176 -31.82 -0.60 -1.24
C LEU A 176 -32.44 -0.74 -2.65
N ASN A 177 -33.68 -1.23 -2.71
CA ASN A 177 -34.51 -1.37 -3.91
C ASN A 177 -35.11 -0.05 -4.43
N GLU A 178 -35.13 0.99 -3.59
CA GLU A 178 -35.63 2.33 -3.89
C GLU A 178 -34.47 3.36 -3.91
N MET A 179 -33.29 3.02 -3.39
CA MET A 179 -32.05 3.75 -3.64
C MET A 179 -31.83 3.76 -5.15
N ILE A 180 -32.12 4.91 -5.76
CA ILE A 180 -31.72 5.31 -7.11
C ILE A 180 -30.55 4.44 -7.59
N THR A 181 -30.81 3.53 -8.55
CA THR A 181 -29.78 3.08 -9.47
C THR A 181 -29.25 4.36 -10.11
N TYR A 182 -28.10 4.82 -9.64
CA TYR A 182 -27.53 6.09 -10.09
C TYR A 182 -27.44 6.04 -11.62
N PRO A 183 -28.01 7.02 -12.34
CA PRO A 183 -28.13 6.96 -13.78
C PRO A 183 -26.79 7.41 -14.35
N PHE A 184 -25.83 6.51 -14.45
CA PHE A 184 -25.04 6.52 -15.66
C PHE A 184 -25.70 5.48 -16.54
N ASP A 185 -26.26 5.94 -17.64
CA ASP A 185 -26.43 5.06 -18.78
C ASP A 185 -25.02 4.58 -19.15
N THR A 186 -24.64 3.39 -18.71
CA THR A 186 -23.30 2.86 -18.97
C THR A 186 -23.13 2.49 -20.43
N GLN A 187 -24.20 2.49 -21.23
CA GLN A 187 -24.12 2.22 -22.67
C GLN A 187 -23.20 3.23 -23.37
N GLU A 188 -23.27 4.51 -23.02
CA GLU A 188 -22.43 5.56 -23.64
C GLU A 188 -20.93 5.40 -23.31
N PHE A 189 -20.60 4.81 -22.16
CA PHE A 189 -19.22 4.48 -21.78
C PHE A 189 -18.74 3.13 -22.30
N GLU A 190 -19.64 2.15 -22.46
CA GLU A 190 -19.33 0.83 -23.00
C GLU A 190 -19.06 0.87 -24.52
N GLU A 191 -19.74 1.73 -25.27
CA GLU A 191 -19.51 1.93 -26.71
C GLU A 191 -18.13 2.57 -26.98
N ASN A 192 -17.68 3.51 -26.14
CA ASN A 192 -16.38 4.17 -26.29
C ASN A 192 -15.17 3.29 -25.92
N VAL A 193 -15.37 2.19 -25.19
CA VAL A 193 -14.30 1.25 -24.81
C VAL A 193 -14.09 0.16 -25.86
N MET A 194 -15.07 -0.07 -26.75
CA MET A 194 -14.94 -1.05 -27.84
C MET A 194 -14.36 -0.48 -29.14
N GLU A 195 -14.10 0.82 -29.23
CA GLU A 195 -13.47 1.47 -30.39
C GLU A 195 -11.97 1.83 -30.20
N ILE A 196 -11.31 1.30 -29.16
CA ILE A 196 -9.83 1.37 -28.99
C ILE A 196 -9.25 -0.05 -29.09
#